data_AF-A0A958JT22-F1
#
_entry.id   AF-A0A958JT22-F1
#
_cell.length_a   1.000
_cell.length_b   1.000
_cell.length_c   1.000
_cell.angle_alpha   90.00
_cell.angle_beta   90.00
_cell.angle_gamma   90.00
#
_symmetry.space_group_name_H-M   'P 1'
#
loop_
_entity.id
_entity.type
_entity.pdbx_description
1 polymer ?
#
loop_
_entity_poly.entity_id
_entity_poly.type
_entity_poly.pdbx_seq_one_letter_code
_entity_poly.pdbx_strand_id
1 'polypeptide(L)'
;MTLPPKKNTDRTWIITALLLYSLAVLPTVSLADIDESEIVSPKEGWGELDIEEEEEEPLPFFVELLLWPVNRVLDLVDVVRIDVGAGTSYGGVLRITRQGSLGYRSVAPGSLRIGSFGRKPPILFEEEDEKGAGVNYKFSSDREVCDTEIGVGIDLFLAGYIGICAEGIVDFLGGIIFLDPDDDDIR
;
A
#
# COMPACT_ATOMS: atom_id res chain seq x y z
N MET A 1 65.61 14.77 -0.84
CA MET A 1 64.73 14.07 0.10
C MET A 1 63.48 13.64 -0.65
N THR A 2 63.39 12.35 -1.00
CA THR A 2 62.25 11.77 -1.71
C THR A 2 61.33 11.08 -0.70
N LEU A 3 60.05 11.47 -0.68
CA LEU A 3 59.06 10.89 0.23
C LEU A 3 58.68 9.47 -0.24
N PRO A 4 58.43 8.53 0.69
CA PRO A 4 58.04 7.17 0.35
C PRO A 4 56.62 7.13 -0.24
N PRO A 5 56.34 6.18 -1.16
CA PRO A 5 55.05 6.05 -1.81
C PRO A 5 53.96 5.62 -0.81
N LYS A 6 52.81 6.29 -0.88
CA LYS A 6 51.63 6.04 -0.05
C LYS A 6 50.97 4.73 -0.47
N LYS A 7 51.03 3.73 0.41
CA LYS A 7 50.46 2.39 0.20
C LYS A 7 48.92 2.45 0.29
N ASN A 8 48.25 2.50 -0.85
CA ASN A 8 46.78 2.37 -0.91
C ASN A 8 46.42 0.96 -0.43
N THR A 9 45.76 0.88 0.72
CA THR A 9 45.32 -0.38 1.31
C THR A 9 43.93 -0.65 0.76
N ASP A 10 43.81 -1.64 -0.11
CA ASP A 10 42.56 -2.05 -0.75
C ASP A 10 41.52 -2.44 0.31
N ARG A 11 40.57 -1.54 0.57
CA ARG A 11 39.45 -1.76 1.50
C ARG A 11 38.34 -2.63 0.92
N THR A 12 38.47 -3.03 -0.35
CA THR A 12 37.54 -3.89 -1.08
C THR A 12 37.35 -5.25 -0.41
N TRP A 13 38.38 -5.84 0.20
CA TRP A 13 38.24 -7.13 0.88
C TRP A 13 37.31 -7.08 2.12
N ILE A 14 37.19 -5.93 2.79
CA ILE A 14 36.42 -5.84 4.05
C ILE A 14 34.93 -5.89 3.72
N ILE A 15 34.54 -5.22 2.63
CA ILE A 15 33.16 -5.19 2.16
C ILE A 15 32.72 -6.59 1.69
N THR A 16 33.57 -7.29 0.94
CA THR A 16 33.27 -8.66 0.48
C THR A 16 33.18 -9.65 1.64
N ALA A 17 34.02 -9.50 2.67
CA ALA A 17 33.98 -10.35 3.86
C ALA A 17 32.71 -10.13 4.70
N LEU A 18 32.23 -8.88 4.83
CA LEU A 18 30.98 -8.57 5.54
C LEU A 18 29.74 -9.13 4.82
N LEU A 19 29.72 -9.06 3.48
CA LEU A 19 28.62 -9.61 2.66
C LEU A 19 28.54 -11.14 2.72
N LEU A 20 29.69 -11.83 2.76
CA LEU A 20 29.72 -13.30 2.92
C LEU A 20 29.32 -13.73 4.33
N TYR A 21 29.63 -12.94 5.36
CA TYR A 21 29.24 -13.24 6.73
C TYR A 21 27.72 -13.09 6.94
N SER A 22 27.06 -12.11 6.32
CA SER A 22 25.61 -11.95 6.43
C SER A 22 24.80 -13.07 5.77
N LEU A 23 25.31 -13.69 4.69
CA LEU A 23 24.67 -14.87 4.09
C LEU A 23 24.83 -16.15 4.92
N ALA A 24 25.88 -16.25 5.75
CA ALA A 24 26.15 -17.44 6.55
C ALA A 24 25.42 -17.46 7.91
N VAL A 25 24.85 -16.32 8.34
CA VAL A 25 24.13 -16.19 9.62
C VAL A 25 22.63 -15.93 9.37
N LEU A 26 22.05 -16.61 8.38
CA LEU A 26 20.61 -16.76 8.30
C LEU A 26 20.20 -17.95 9.19
N PRO A 27 19.53 -17.71 10.33
CA PRO A 27 18.96 -18.81 11.09
C PRO A 27 17.93 -19.53 10.21
N THR A 28 18.07 -20.85 10.10
CA THR A 28 17.02 -21.72 9.57
C THR A 28 15.84 -21.64 10.53
N VAL A 29 14.92 -20.71 10.29
CA VAL A 29 13.64 -20.65 11.00
C VAL A 29 12.88 -21.90 10.61
N SER A 30 12.91 -22.89 11.51
CA SER A 30 12.04 -24.05 11.46
C SER A 30 10.62 -23.53 11.64
N LEU A 31 9.81 -23.60 10.58
CA LEU A 31 8.35 -23.53 10.65
C LEU A 31 7.89 -24.71 11.51
N ALA A 32 7.89 -24.51 12.83
CA ALA A 32 7.15 -25.38 13.73
C ALA A 32 5.67 -25.16 13.44
N ASP A 33 4.96 -26.26 13.21
CA ASP A 33 3.53 -26.36 13.00
C ASP A 33 2.76 -25.40 13.91
N ILE A 34 2.13 -24.41 13.31
CA ILE A 34 1.05 -23.66 13.94
C ILE A 34 -0.17 -24.56 13.83
N ASP A 35 -0.52 -25.23 14.92
CA ASP A 35 -1.76 -25.98 15.07
C ASP A 35 -2.92 -24.98 15.09
N GLU A 36 -3.54 -24.77 13.94
CA GLU A 36 -4.73 -23.91 13.74
C GLU A 36 -6.03 -24.57 14.18
N SER A 37 -5.99 -25.67 14.96
CA SER A 37 -7.21 -26.24 15.50
C SER A 37 -7.69 -25.45 16.73
N GLU A 38 -8.90 -24.90 16.62
CA GLU A 38 -9.75 -24.30 17.66
C GLU A 38 -9.72 -22.77 17.85
N ILE A 39 -10.14 -22.03 16.80
CA ILE A 39 -11.02 -20.88 17.00
C ILE A 39 -12.29 -21.11 16.18
N VAL A 40 -13.14 -22.02 16.65
CA VAL A 40 -14.50 -22.16 16.12
C VAL A 40 -15.33 -21.04 16.75
N SER A 41 -15.45 -19.90 16.05
CA SER A 41 -16.46 -18.89 16.35
C SER A 41 -17.84 -19.48 15.99
N PRO A 42 -18.74 -19.74 16.94
CA PRO A 42 -20.09 -20.19 16.63
C PRO A 42 -20.90 -18.98 16.18
N LYS A 43 -20.78 -18.63 14.90
CA LYS A 43 -21.70 -17.75 14.20
C LYS A 43 -22.05 -18.45 12.89
N GLU A 44 -23.16 -19.18 12.90
CA GLU A 44 -23.97 -19.28 11.69
C GLU A 44 -24.20 -17.82 11.24
N GLY A 45 -23.46 -17.43 10.20
CA GLY A 45 -23.59 -16.10 9.64
C GLY A 45 -25.05 -15.88 9.26
N TRP A 46 -25.52 -14.64 9.40
CA TRP A 46 -26.70 -14.20 8.66
C TRP A 46 -26.48 -14.69 7.24
N GLY A 47 -27.34 -15.59 6.75
CA GLY A 47 -27.13 -16.31 5.49
C GLY A 47 -26.70 -15.35 4.38
N GLU A 48 -25.91 -15.85 3.42
CA GLU A 48 -25.38 -15.06 2.30
C GLU A 48 -26.49 -14.14 1.77
N LEU A 49 -26.34 -12.84 2.03
CA LEU A 49 -27.15 -11.82 1.40
C LEU A 49 -26.70 -11.83 -0.05
N ASP A 50 -27.44 -12.55 -0.89
CA ASP A 50 -27.41 -12.35 -2.33
C ASP A 50 -27.91 -10.94 -2.58
N ILE A 51 -26.96 -10.00 -2.65
CA ILE A 51 -27.20 -8.69 -3.22
C ILE A 51 -27.28 -8.97 -4.72
N GLU A 52 -28.50 -9.07 -5.24
CA GLU A 52 -28.70 -9.06 -6.68
C GLU A 52 -28.08 -7.75 -7.20
N GLU A 53 -26.94 -7.87 -7.88
CA GLU A 53 -26.32 -6.76 -8.60
C GLU A 53 -27.31 -6.31 -9.66
N GLU A 54 -28.01 -5.21 -9.38
CA GLU A 54 -28.97 -4.61 -10.29
C GLU A 54 -28.17 -4.08 -11.49
N GLU A 55 -28.37 -4.67 -12.68
CA GLU A 55 -27.71 -4.20 -13.91
C GLU A 55 -28.09 -2.72 -14.13
N GLU A 56 -27.14 -1.81 -13.94
CA GLU A 56 -27.38 -0.38 -14.10
C GLU A 56 -27.77 -0.08 -15.57
N GLU A 57 -28.94 0.50 -15.77
CA GLU A 57 -29.35 0.91 -17.12
C GLU A 57 -28.39 1.99 -17.66
N PRO A 58 -27.96 1.90 -18.94
CA PRO A 58 -27.01 2.85 -19.49
C PRO A 58 -27.60 4.28 -19.49
N LEU A 59 -26.83 5.23 -18.94
CA LEU A 59 -27.23 6.63 -18.95
C LEU A 59 -27.42 7.18 -20.37
N PRO A 60 -28.27 8.22 -20.54
CA PRO A 60 -28.27 9.00 -21.76
C PRO A 60 -26.87 9.59 -22.02
N PHE A 61 -26.38 9.47 -23.25
CA PHE A 61 -25.06 9.97 -23.68
C PHE A 61 -24.73 11.41 -23.22
N PHE A 62 -25.73 12.31 -23.17
CA PHE A 62 -25.51 13.69 -22.72
C PHE A 62 -25.18 13.78 -21.22
N VAL A 63 -25.69 12.88 -20.41
CA VAL A 63 -25.37 12.80 -18.97
C VAL A 63 -23.96 12.24 -18.82
N GLU A 64 -23.63 11.17 -19.53
CA GLU A 64 -22.27 10.60 -19.58
C GLU A 64 -21.23 11.65 -20.00
N LEU A 65 -21.51 12.43 -21.06
CA LEU A 65 -20.63 13.53 -21.50
C LEU A 65 -20.48 14.63 -20.43
N LEU A 66 -21.52 14.87 -19.62
CA LEU A 66 -21.50 15.87 -18.55
C LEU A 66 -20.78 15.35 -17.30
N LEU A 67 -20.86 14.05 -17.04
CA LEU A 67 -20.15 13.36 -15.95
C LEU A 67 -18.69 13.07 -16.31
N TRP A 68 -18.34 12.99 -17.60
CA TRP A 68 -16.96 12.78 -18.06
C TRP A 68 -15.90 13.60 -17.31
N PRO A 69 -16.00 14.95 -17.21
CA PRO A 69 -14.99 15.72 -16.47
C PRO A 69 -15.00 15.44 -14.96
N VAL A 70 -16.13 15.02 -14.39
CA VAL A 70 -16.24 14.65 -12.97
C VAL A 70 -15.54 13.33 -12.74
N ASN A 71 -15.82 12.31 -13.56
CA ASN A 71 -15.16 11.01 -13.52
C ASN A 71 -13.65 11.18 -13.64
N ARG A 72 -13.17 11.98 -14.62
CA ARG A 72 -11.72 12.23 -14.77
C ARG A 72 -11.05 12.91 -13.58
N VAL A 73 -11.80 13.65 -12.77
CA VAL A 73 -11.29 14.18 -11.50
C VAL A 73 -11.25 13.09 -10.43
N LEU A 74 -12.22 12.19 -10.42
CA LEU A 74 -12.25 11.05 -9.49
C LEU A 74 -11.09 10.09 -9.75
N ASP A 75 -10.82 9.68 -10.99
CA ASP A 75 -9.67 8.78 -11.22
C ASP A 75 -8.35 9.49 -10.94
N LEU A 76 -8.25 10.82 -11.15
CA LEU A 76 -7.07 11.56 -10.72
C LEU A 76 -6.88 11.53 -9.19
N VAL A 77 -7.98 11.53 -8.43
CA VAL A 77 -7.96 11.35 -6.97
C VAL A 77 -7.56 9.91 -6.61
N ASP A 78 -7.98 8.92 -7.40
CA ASP A 78 -7.59 7.51 -7.22
C ASP A 78 -6.11 7.25 -7.52
N VAL A 79 -5.55 7.97 -8.50
CA VAL A 79 -4.12 7.94 -8.83
C VAL A 79 -3.27 8.36 -7.64
N VAL A 80 -3.64 9.44 -6.96
CA VAL A 80 -2.80 10.09 -5.94
C VAL A 80 -3.37 9.86 -4.55
N ARG A 81 -2.66 9.04 -3.77
CA ARG A 81 -3.00 8.75 -2.37
C ARG A 81 -2.09 9.55 -1.47
N ILE A 82 -2.64 10.56 -0.80
CA ILE A 82 -1.91 11.41 0.14
C ILE A 82 -2.70 11.45 1.41
N ASP A 83 -2.10 11.08 2.53
CA ASP A 83 -2.75 11.16 3.81
C ASP A 83 -1.83 11.64 4.93
N VAL A 84 -2.44 12.32 5.88
CA VAL A 84 -1.79 12.80 7.10
C VAL A 84 -2.63 12.36 8.28
N GLY A 85 -1.99 11.75 9.26
CA GLY A 85 -2.63 11.24 10.46
C GLY A 85 -2.11 11.85 11.74
N ALA A 86 -3.01 11.98 12.72
CA ALA A 86 -2.71 12.37 14.08
C ALA A 86 -3.33 11.37 15.07
N GLY A 87 -2.58 11.04 16.10
CA GLY A 87 -2.86 9.91 16.99
C GLY A 87 -1.55 9.19 17.24
N THR A 88 -1.58 7.94 17.70
CA THR A 88 -0.31 7.28 17.97
C THR A 88 0.15 6.49 16.77
N SER A 89 1.38 6.73 16.33
CA SER A 89 1.98 6.20 15.12
C SER A 89 3.50 6.04 15.31
N TYR A 90 4.09 4.95 14.82
CA TYR A 90 5.55 4.76 14.78
C TYR A 90 5.93 4.00 13.53
N GLY A 91 6.72 4.62 12.68
CA GLY A 91 6.67 4.37 11.25
C GLY A 91 7.79 3.58 10.61
N GLY A 92 7.55 3.42 9.32
CA GLY A 92 8.35 2.72 8.34
C GLY A 92 7.38 2.13 7.33
N VAL A 93 7.23 2.80 6.19
CA VAL A 93 6.56 2.27 5.01
C VAL A 93 7.34 2.72 3.78
N LEU A 94 7.66 1.79 2.89
CA LEU A 94 8.11 2.13 1.54
C LEU A 94 7.64 1.02 0.62
N ARG A 95 6.86 1.31 -0.42
CA ARG A 95 6.46 0.31 -1.41
C ARG A 95 6.69 0.80 -2.82
N ILE A 96 7.11 -0.11 -3.68
CA ILE A 96 7.25 0.11 -5.14
C ILE A 96 6.37 -0.85 -5.94
N THR A 97 5.74 -1.81 -5.28
CA THR A 97 4.53 -2.56 -5.69
C THR A 97 4.10 -3.32 -4.43
N ARG A 98 2.95 -3.99 -4.46
CA ARG A 98 2.53 -4.88 -3.37
C ARG A 98 3.57 -5.94 -3.00
N GLN A 99 4.30 -6.44 -4.00
CA GLN A 99 5.39 -7.41 -3.80
C GLN A 99 6.69 -6.75 -3.29
N GLY A 100 6.81 -5.43 -3.45
CA GLY A 100 7.93 -4.59 -3.03
C GLY A 100 7.64 -3.81 -1.74
N SER A 101 6.94 -4.42 -0.78
CA SER A 101 6.59 -3.78 0.49
C SER A 101 7.72 -3.78 1.52
N LEU A 102 7.96 -2.67 2.24
CA LEU A 102 8.87 -2.68 3.38
C LEU A 102 8.34 -1.89 4.60
N GLY A 103 8.25 -2.59 5.75
CA GLY A 103 7.60 -2.17 7.01
C GLY A 103 8.43 -1.21 7.83
N TYR A 104 8.36 -1.10 9.16
CA TYR A 104 7.36 -1.46 10.16
C TYR A 104 6.56 -0.19 10.50
N ARG A 105 5.24 -0.22 10.61
CA ARG A 105 4.39 0.94 10.94
C ARG A 105 3.34 0.53 11.99
N SER A 106 3.48 0.96 13.25
CA SER A 106 2.51 0.64 14.31
C SER A 106 1.68 1.83 14.76
N VAL A 107 0.37 1.65 14.89
CA VAL A 107 -0.59 2.70 15.23
C VAL A 107 -1.35 2.30 16.50
N ALA A 108 -1.11 2.95 17.66
CA ALA A 108 -1.64 2.47 18.95
C ALA A 108 -1.88 3.56 20.04
N PRO A 109 -3.13 3.91 20.42
CA PRO A 109 -4.33 3.07 20.33
C PRO A 109 -5.15 3.32 19.06
N GLY A 110 -4.66 4.16 18.14
CA GLY A 110 -5.33 4.50 16.90
C GLY A 110 -4.77 5.80 16.32
N SER A 111 -4.98 6.02 15.02
CA SER A 111 -4.65 7.27 14.32
C SER A 111 -5.84 7.70 13.48
N LEU A 112 -6.27 8.96 13.67
CA LEU A 112 -7.19 9.60 12.76
C LEU A 112 -6.40 10.11 11.56
N ARG A 113 -6.72 9.61 10.37
CA ARG A 113 -6.11 10.05 9.12
C ARG A 113 -7.07 10.87 8.29
N ILE A 114 -6.52 11.88 7.63
CA ILE A 114 -7.22 12.73 6.68
C ILE A 114 -6.41 12.75 5.39
N GLY A 115 -7.05 12.43 4.26
CA GLY A 115 -6.34 12.28 3.01
C GLY A 115 -7.21 11.89 1.82
N SER A 116 -6.54 11.68 0.70
CA SER A 116 -7.08 10.99 -0.47
C SER A 116 -6.88 9.48 -0.28
N PHE A 117 -7.99 8.77 -0.14
CA PHE A 117 -8.05 7.30 -0.08
C PHE A 117 -8.77 6.74 -1.31
N GLY A 118 -8.65 7.43 -2.44
CA GLY A 118 -9.47 7.20 -3.64
C GLY A 118 -10.94 7.57 -3.40
N ARG A 119 -11.85 6.76 -3.93
CA ARG A 119 -13.33 6.88 -3.79
C ARG A 119 -13.89 6.62 -2.38
N LYS A 120 -13.03 6.46 -1.37
CA LYS A 120 -13.44 6.30 0.03
C LYS A 120 -13.57 7.67 0.73
N PRO A 121 -14.31 7.75 1.85
CA PRO A 121 -14.38 8.97 2.65
C PRO A 121 -12.97 9.49 2.99
N PRO A 122 -12.73 10.81 2.97
CA PRO A 122 -11.41 11.41 3.17
C PRO A 122 -10.92 11.34 4.62
N ILE A 123 -11.65 10.64 5.49
CA ILE A 123 -11.38 10.46 6.91
C ILE A 123 -11.38 8.97 7.18
N LEU A 124 -10.31 8.49 7.80
CA LEU A 124 -10.10 7.09 8.10
C LEU A 124 -9.58 6.95 9.53
N PHE A 125 -10.12 6.00 10.28
CA PHE A 125 -9.58 5.63 11.58
C PHE A 125 -8.75 4.36 11.40
N GLU A 126 -7.46 4.46 11.64
CA GLU A 126 -6.53 3.34 11.52
C GLU A 126 -6.21 2.79 12.91
N GLU A 127 -6.43 1.49 13.11
CA GLU A 127 -6.09 0.75 14.33
C GLU A 127 -5.01 -0.31 14.08
N GLU A 128 -4.87 -0.76 12.83
CA GLU A 128 -4.00 -1.88 12.50
C GLU A 128 -2.53 -1.52 12.24
N ASP A 129 -1.67 -2.51 12.47
CA ASP A 129 -0.22 -2.41 12.39
C ASP A 129 0.30 -3.07 11.10
N GLU A 130 1.12 -2.36 10.33
CA GLU A 130 1.72 -2.88 9.10
C GLU A 130 3.15 -3.38 9.36
N LYS A 131 3.41 -4.68 9.17
CA LYS A 131 4.72 -5.29 9.45
C LYS A 131 5.15 -6.27 8.37
N GLY A 132 6.45 -6.36 8.17
CA GLY A 132 7.09 -7.38 7.33
C GLY A 132 7.86 -6.79 6.15
N ALA A 133 8.22 -7.67 5.23
CA ALA A 133 8.97 -7.35 4.03
C ALA A 133 8.60 -8.33 2.90
N GLY A 134 8.48 -7.81 1.67
CA GLY A 134 8.21 -8.62 0.49
C GLY A 134 6.88 -9.37 0.56
N VAL A 135 6.90 -10.66 0.21
CA VAL A 135 5.69 -11.53 0.18
C VAL A 135 5.07 -11.79 1.54
N ASN A 136 5.84 -11.64 2.63
CA ASN A 136 5.35 -11.85 4.00
C ASN A 136 4.88 -10.54 4.66
N TYR A 137 4.63 -9.51 3.85
CA TYR A 137 4.15 -8.23 4.34
C TYR A 137 2.69 -8.32 4.76
N LYS A 138 2.38 -7.94 6.01
CA LYS A 138 1.02 -7.81 6.50
C LYS A 138 0.54 -6.38 6.29
N PHE A 139 -0.45 -6.23 5.42
CA PHE A 139 -1.14 -4.97 5.16
C PHE A 139 -2.20 -4.70 6.23
N SER A 140 -2.46 -3.42 6.49
CA SER A 140 -3.60 -2.98 7.30
C SER A 140 -4.89 -3.29 6.55
N SER A 141 -5.90 -3.80 7.25
CA SER A 141 -7.24 -4.00 6.71
C SER A 141 -8.02 -2.68 6.59
N ASP A 142 -7.63 -1.66 7.36
CA ASP A 142 -8.28 -0.34 7.37
C ASP A 142 -8.02 0.42 6.06
N ARG A 143 -6.84 0.19 5.44
CA ARG A 143 -6.42 0.88 4.22
C ARG A 143 -6.22 -0.11 3.08
N GLU A 144 -6.94 0.14 2.00
CA GLU A 144 -6.69 -0.55 0.74
C GLU A 144 -5.41 -0.04 0.09
N VAL A 145 -4.56 -0.96 -0.36
CA VAL A 145 -3.29 -0.68 -1.04
C VAL A 145 -3.38 -1.32 -2.40
N CYS A 146 -3.17 -0.55 -3.47
CA CYS A 146 -3.28 -1.11 -4.82
C CYS A 146 -2.06 -1.97 -5.18
N ASP A 147 -2.24 -2.90 -6.13
CA ASP A 147 -1.23 -3.92 -6.41
C ASP A 147 0.04 -3.30 -7.01
N THR A 148 -0.15 -2.25 -7.80
CA THR A 148 0.90 -1.47 -8.47
C THR A 148 1.26 -0.16 -7.76
N GLU A 149 1.01 -0.08 -6.44
CA GLU A 149 1.28 1.16 -5.68
C GLU A 149 2.77 1.44 -5.48
N ILE A 150 3.16 2.68 -5.78
CA ILE A 150 4.49 3.24 -5.50
C ILE A 150 4.32 4.34 -4.47
N GLY A 151 4.82 4.15 -3.25
CA GLY A 151 4.63 5.08 -2.16
C GLY A 151 5.66 5.02 -1.04
N VAL A 152 5.66 6.07 -0.23
CA VAL A 152 6.50 6.24 0.94
C VAL A 152 5.68 6.74 2.12
N GLY A 153 5.91 6.14 3.27
CA GLY A 153 5.27 6.47 4.53
C GLY A 153 6.30 6.75 5.61
N ILE A 154 6.11 7.86 6.31
CA ILE A 154 6.95 8.29 7.42
C ILE A 154 6.01 8.63 8.56
N ASP A 155 6.05 7.83 9.62
CA ASP A 155 5.20 8.05 10.80
C ASP A 155 6.05 8.33 12.05
N LEU A 156 5.95 9.55 12.56
CA LEU A 156 6.60 10.02 13.80
C LEU A 156 5.66 10.95 14.55
N PHE A 157 4.74 10.41 15.36
CA PHE A 157 3.64 11.13 16.05
C PHE A 157 2.62 11.80 15.10
N LEU A 158 3.09 12.34 13.99
CA LEU A 158 2.34 12.68 12.80
C LEU A 158 2.66 11.61 11.76
N ALA A 159 1.63 10.88 11.39
CA ALA A 159 1.69 9.91 10.32
C ALA A 159 1.58 10.63 8.98
N GLY A 160 2.42 10.27 8.02
CA GLY A 160 2.40 10.87 6.69
C GLY A 160 2.63 9.80 5.63
N TYR A 161 1.80 9.81 4.59
CA TYR A 161 1.92 8.89 3.47
C TYR A 161 1.67 9.61 2.15
N ILE A 162 2.47 9.25 1.15
CA ILE A 162 2.25 9.62 -0.23
C ILE A 162 2.50 8.41 -1.12
N GLY A 163 1.54 8.10 -1.97
CA GLY A 163 1.57 6.99 -2.91
C GLY A 163 0.93 7.37 -4.24
N ILE A 164 1.37 6.67 -5.28
CA ILE A 164 0.81 6.75 -6.63
C ILE A 164 0.39 5.34 -7.04
N CYS A 165 -0.84 5.19 -7.49
CA CYS A 165 -1.34 3.94 -8.02
C CYS A 165 -1.20 3.89 -9.54
N ALA A 166 -0.48 2.89 -10.08
CA ALA A 166 -0.30 2.80 -11.53
C ALA A 166 -1.56 2.34 -12.27
N GLU A 167 -2.39 1.49 -11.65
CA GLU A 167 -3.74 1.15 -12.15
C GLU A 167 -4.58 2.40 -12.39
N GLY A 168 -4.69 3.28 -11.38
CA GLY A 168 -5.40 4.56 -11.55
C GLY A 168 -4.81 5.46 -12.64
N ILE A 169 -3.50 5.39 -12.93
CA ILE A 169 -2.92 6.14 -14.06
C ILE A 169 -3.44 5.58 -15.39
N VAL A 170 -3.53 4.26 -15.51
CA VAL A 170 -4.05 3.60 -16.71
C VAL A 170 -5.51 3.95 -16.90
N ASP A 171 -6.32 3.91 -15.83
CA ASP A 171 -7.73 4.29 -15.89
C ASP A 171 -7.89 5.77 -16.28
N PHE A 172 -7.22 6.68 -15.59
CA PHE A 172 -7.25 8.11 -15.89
C PHE A 172 -6.88 8.41 -17.35
N LEU A 173 -5.81 7.79 -17.85
CA LEU A 173 -5.39 7.96 -19.25
C LEU A 173 -6.36 7.28 -20.23
N GLY A 174 -6.97 6.16 -19.84
CA GLY A 174 -8.01 5.47 -20.57
C GLY A 174 -9.23 6.37 -20.78
N GLY A 175 -9.73 7.03 -19.74
CA GLY A 175 -10.95 7.80 -19.91
C GLY A 175 -10.76 9.15 -20.58
N ILE A 176 -9.52 9.63 -20.76
CA ILE A 176 -9.25 10.74 -21.72
C ILE A 176 -9.80 10.39 -23.11
N ILE A 177 -9.82 9.10 -23.47
CA ILE A 177 -10.37 8.58 -24.72
C ILE A 177 -11.66 7.77 -24.52
N PHE A 178 -12.40 8.01 -23.43
CA PHE A 178 -13.67 7.34 -23.09
C PHE A 178 -13.54 5.81 -22.90
N LEU A 179 -12.41 5.36 -22.36
CA LEU A 179 -12.25 3.98 -21.87
C LEU A 179 -12.26 3.97 -20.35
N ASP A 180 -12.94 2.99 -19.77
CA ASP A 180 -13.04 2.78 -18.32
C ASP A 180 -12.62 1.34 -18.01
N PRO A 181 -11.29 1.06 -17.91
CA PRO A 181 -10.80 -0.27 -17.59
C PRO A 181 -11.23 -0.81 -16.23
N ASP A 182 -11.42 0.07 -15.24
CA ASP A 182 -11.74 -0.32 -13.86
C ASP A 182 -13.26 -0.41 -13.60
N ASP A 183 -14.08 -0.02 -14.59
CA ASP A 183 -15.55 -0.06 -14.60
C ASP A 183 -16.16 0.67 -13.39
N ASP A 184 -15.51 1.75 -12.97
CA ASP A 184 -15.87 2.46 -11.75
C ASP A 184 -16.56 3.81 -12.04
N ASP A 185 -16.61 4.30 -13.29
CA ASP A 185 -17.25 5.56 -13.63
C ASP A 185 -18.68 5.69 -13.09
N ILE A 186 -19.03 6.89 -12.60
CA ILE A 186 -20.40 7.16 -12.14
C ILE A 186 -21.34 7.09 -13.35
N ARG A 187 -22.32 6.20 -13.24
CA ARG A 187 -23.44 6.01 -14.17
C ARG A 187 -24.77 6.34 -13.48
#